data_AF-A0A968P034-F1
#
_entry.id   AF-A0A968P034-F1
#
_cell.length_a   1.000
_cell.length_b   1.000
_cell.length_c   1.000
_cell.angle_alpha   90.00
_cell.angle_beta   90.00
_cell.angle_gamma   90.00
#
_symmetry.space_group_name_H-M   'P 1'
#
loop_
_entity.id
_entity.type
_entity.pdbx_description
1 polymer ?
#
loop_
_entity_poly.entity_id
_entity_poly.type
_entity_poly.pdbx_seq_one_letter_code
_entity_poly.pdbx_strand_id
1 'polypeptide(L)' 'MGLIRLRIRELAQERSLTLKEVAARAGLPYSTVKTYVQREAMATTDYTAILKIARAFDVAIEDLVEVLEE' A
#
# COMPACT_ATOMS: atom_id res chain seq x y z
N MET A 1 4.86 -18.81 -7.35
CA MET A 1 4.77 -17.38 -7.71
C MET A 1 4.77 -16.68 -6.37
N GLY A 2 5.74 -15.82 -6.10
CA GLY A 2 5.84 -15.15 -4.80
C GLY A 2 4.56 -14.38 -4.43
N LEU A 3 4.30 -14.30 -3.14
CA LEU A 3 3.17 -13.59 -2.55
C LEU A 3 3.66 -12.35 -1.81
N ILE A 4 2.96 -11.23 -2.00
CA ILE A 4 3.25 -9.98 -1.29
C ILE A 4 2.01 -9.43 -0.59
N ARG A 5 2.22 -8.62 0.45
CA ARG A 5 1.20 -7.73 1.04
C ARG A 5 1.71 -6.30 1.12
N LEU A 6 0.78 -5.35 1.27
CA LEU A 6 1.12 -3.93 1.43
C LEU A 6 0.86 -3.47 2.86
N ARG A 7 1.87 -2.89 3.51
CA ARG A 7 1.85 -2.40 4.90
C ARG A 7 1.16 -1.04 5.06
N ILE A 8 0.09 -0.81 4.31
CA ILE A 8 -0.61 0.49 4.24
C ILE A 8 -1.24 0.84 5.59
N ARG A 9 -1.77 -0.16 6.32
CA ARG A 9 -2.47 0.06 7.59
C ARG A 9 -1.47 0.46 8.68
N GLU A 10 -0.34 -0.22 8.72
CA GLU A 10 0.77 0.00 9.65
C GLU A 10 1.35 1.39 9.44
N LEU A 11 1.74 1.72 8.20
CA LEU A 11 2.28 3.04 7.85
C LEU A 11 1.30 4.19 8.11
N ALA A 12 0.00 3.95 7.88
CA ALA A 12 -1.03 4.93 8.20
C ALA A 12 -1.14 5.17 9.71
N GLN A 13 -1.09 4.12 10.53
CA GLN A 13 -1.15 4.22 11.99
C GLN A 13 0.08 4.93 12.55
N GLU A 14 1.28 4.55 12.10
CA GLU A 14 2.56 5.17 12.52
C GLU A 14 2.58 6.68 12.27
N ARG A 15 1.94 7.13 11.18
CA ARG A 15 1.89 8.54 10.77
C ARG A 15 0.61 9.27 11.18
N SER A 16 -0.26 8.65 11.98
CA SER A 16 -1.56 9.20 12.39
C SER A 16 -2.43 9.65 11.20
N LEU A 17 -2.41 8.89 10.10
CA LEU A 17 -3.15 9.16 8.87
C LEU A 17 -4.35 8.24 8.72
N THR A 18 -5.43 8.76 8.15
CA THR A 18 -6.56 7.95 7.70
C THR A 18 -6.34 7.40 6.30
N LEU A 19 -6.98 6.27 5.97
CA LEU A 19 -6.93 5.71 4.61
C LEU A 19 -7.47 6.67 3.54
N LYS A 20 -8.38 7.59 3.90
CA LYS A 20 -8.88 8.63 3.00
C LYS A 20 -7.79 9.64 2.65
N GLU A 21 -7.01 10.07 3.64
CA GLU A 21 -5.89 10.98 3.42
C GLU A 21 -4.77 10.32 2.63
N VAL A 22 -4.49 9.03 2.88
CA VAL A 22 -3.53 8.26 2.07
C VAL A 22 -3.97 8.21 0.61
N ALA A 23 -5.24 7.91 0.35
CA ALA A 23 -5.80 7.89 -1.01
C ALA A 23 -5.69 9.27 -1.70
N ALA A 24 -6.01 10.34 -0.98
CA ALA A 24 -5.88 11.70 -1.48
C ALA A 24 -4.42 12.06 -1.81
N ARG A 25 -3.46 11.75 -0.92
CA ARG A 25 -2.03 11.99 -1.15
C ARG A 25 -1.46 11.15 -2.29
N ALA A 26 -1.89 9.90 -2.42
CA ALA A 26 -1.46 9.01 -3.49
C ALA A 26 -2.09 9.35 -4.86
N GLY A 27 -3.12 10.21 -4.90
CA GLY A 27 -3.90 10.46 -6.10
C GLY A 27 -4.59 9.19 -6.61
N LEU A 28 -5.08 8.35 -5.69
CA LEU A 28 -5.78 7.10 -5.97
C LEU A 28 -7.21 7.14 -5.43
N PRO A 29 -8.15 6.40 -6.05
CA PRO A 29 -9.46 6.20 -5.47
C PRO A 29 -9.36 5.54 -4.09
N TYR A 30 -10.21 5.98 -3.15
CA TYR A 30 -10.29 5.36 -1.82
C TYR A 30 -10.57 3.86 -1.87
N SER A 31 -11.38 3.42 -2.83
CA SER A 31 -11.67 1.99 -3.06
C SER A 31 -10.41 1.19 -3.38
N THR A 32 -9.50 1.73 -4.20
CA THR A 32 -8.22 1.10 -4.54
C THR A 32 -7.36 0.90 -3.30
N VAL A 33 -7.18 1.95 -2.49
CA VAL A 33 -6.41 1.85 -1.23
C VAL A 33 -7.07 0.87 -0.27
N LYS A 34 -8.39 0.91 -0.14
CA LYS A 34 -9.16 -0.03 0.70
C LYS A 34 -8.97 -1.48 0.25
N THR A 35 -9.05 -1.76 -1.05
CA THR A 35 -8.84 -3.09 -1.61
C THR A 35 -7.45 -3.62 -1.30
N TYR A 36 -6.42 -2.78 -1.39
CA TYR A 36 -5.07 -3.16 -1.01
C TYR A 36 -4.93 -3.47 0.46
N VAL A 37 -5.51 -2.65 1.34
CA VAL A 37 -5.51 -2.89 2.79
C VAL A 37 -6.25 -4.16 3.18
N GLN A 38 -7.28 -4.55 2.43
CA GLN A 38 -8.08 -5.76 2.68
C GLN A 38 -7.42 -7.03 2.14
N ARG A 39 -6.47 -6.91 1.20
CA ARG A 39 -5.79 -8.04 0.60
C ARG A 39 -4.57 -8.40 1.42
N GLU A 40 -4.68 -9.51 2.14
CA GLU A 40 -3.60 -10.02 2.99
C GLU A 40 -2.47 -10.69 2.19
N ALA A 41 -2.73 -11.14 0.96
CA ALA A 41 -1.72 -11.69 0.05
C ALA A 41 -2.10 -11.48 -1.42
N MET A 42 -1.11 -11.21 -2.27
CA MET A 42 -1.29 -10.98 -3.71
C MET A 42 -0.10 -11.51 -4.49
N ALA A 43 -0.36 -12.24 -5.58
CA ALA A 43 0.68 -12.65 -6.54
C ALA A 43 0.94 -11.59 -7.63
N THR A 44 -0.03 -10.71 -7.90
CA THR A 44 0.07 -9.66 -8.92
C THR A 44 -0.66 -8.39 -8.48
N THR A 45 -0.16 -7.25 -8.92
CA THR A 45 -0.75 -5.94 -8.63
C THR A 45 -0.17 -4.87 -9.56
N ASP A 46 -0.86 -3.73 -9.64
CA ASP A 46 -0.41 -2.55 -10.36
C ASP A 46 0.77 -1.86 -9.63
N TYR A 47 1.94 -1.93 -10.25
CA TYR A 47 3.16 -1.30 -9.74
C TYR A 47 3.03 0.22 -9.60
N THR A 48 2.31 0.89 -10.50
CA THR A 48 2.12 2.35 -10.44
C THR A 48 1.29 2.76 -9.24
N ALA A 49 0.31 1.93 -8.84
CA ALA A 49 -0.47 2.14 -7.64
C ALA A 49 0.39 1.98 -6.38
N ILE A 50 1.23 0.93 -6.31
CA ILE A 50 2.20 0.75 -5.20
C ILE A 50 3.12 1.97 -5.11
N LEU A 51 3.74 2.37 -6.22
CA LEU A 51 4.69 3.48 -6.26
C LEU A 51 4.04 4.79 -5.78
N LYS A 52 2.80 5.07 -6.18
CA LYS A 52 2.03 6.23 -5.71
C LYS A 52 1.79 6.19 -4.21
N ILE A 53 1.46 5.02 -3.66
CA ILE A 53 1.23 4.84 -2.22
C ILE A 53 2.55 5.00 -1.45
N ALA A 54 3.65 4.43 -1.94
CA ALA A 54 4.97 4.56 -1.32
C ALA A 54 5.38 6.04 -1.26
N ARG A 55 5.19 6.80 -2.35
CA ARG A 55 5.41 8.24 -2.39
C ARG A 55 4.48 9.02 -1.47
N ALA A 56 3.22 8.63 -1.33
CA ALA A 56 2.28 9.26 -0.40
C ALA A 56 2.70 9.11 1.06
N PHE A 57 3.44 8.04 1.37
CA PHE A 57 4.06 7.81 2.66
C PHE A 57 5.50 8.32 2.73
N ASP A 58 6.12 8.78 1.65
CA ASP A 58 7.54 9.15 1.61
C ASP A 58 8.44 8.01 2.17
N VAL A 59 8.25 6.80 1.63
CA VAL A 59 9.02 5.60 1.96
C VAL A 59 9.48 4.88 0.69
N ALA A 60 10.46 3.99 0.80
CA ALA A 60 10.83 3.10 -0.30
C ALA A 60 9.71 2.08 -0.57
N ILE A 61 9.68 1.51 -1.78
CA ILE A 61 8.66 0.49 -2.11
C ILE A 61 8.86 -0.75 -1.24
N GLU A 62 10.10 -1.07 -0.93
CA GLU A 62 10.54 -2.17 -0.08
C GLU A 62 10.06 -2.01 1.36
N ASP A 63 9.85 -0.78 1.84
CA ASP A 63 9.25 -0.53 3.16
C ASP A 63 7.73 -0.69 3.16
N LEU A 64 7.10 -0.43 2.01
CA LEU A 64 5.66 -0.59 1.80
C LEU A 64 5.27 -2.04 1.53
N VAL A 65 6.10 -2.79 0.83
CA VAL A 65 5.84 -4.16 0.37
C VAL A 65 6.46 -5.15 1.34
N GLU A 66 5.68 -6.15 1.74
CA GLU A 66 6.17 -7.28 2.52
C GLU A 66 6.02 -8.56 1.70
N VAL A 67 7.13 -9.28 1.54
CA VAL A 67 7.18 -10.57 0.85
C VAL A 67 6.77 -11.67 1.83
N LEU A 68 5.71 -12.38 1.49
CA LEU A 68 5.16 -13.50 2.26
C LEU A 68 5.73 -14.85 1.79
N GLU A 69 5.93 -14.99 0.48
CA GLU A 69 6.52 -16.16 -0.18
C GLU A 69 7.34 -15.71 -1.39
N GLU A 70 8.48 -16.36 -1.67
CA GLU A 70 9.35 -16.09 -2.84
C GLU A 70 9.04 -17.00 -4.04
#